data_AF-A0A0F7KS86-F1
#
_entry.id   AF-A0A0F7KS86-F1
#
_cell.length_a   1.000
_cell.length_b   1.000
_cell.length_c   1.000
_cell.angle_alpha   90.00
_cell.angle_beta   90.00
_cell.angle_gamma   90.00
#
_symmetry.space_group_name_H-M   'P 1'
#
loop_
_entity.id
_entity.type
_entity.pdbx_description
1 polymer ?
#
loop_
_entity_poly.entity_id
_entity_poly.type
_entity_poly.pdbx_seq_one_letter_code
_entity_poly.pdbx_strand_id
1 'polypeptide(L)'
;MAKRSPLEDPETAAHAWARFRRMMRFMMMVTVMIVILAMLLVYRQNGTESVHLFIATALGLGFTMLLLSALMGLVFLSSGTGHDEAVIDPLEDSDERKR
;
A
#
# COMPACT_ATOMS: atom_id res chain seq x y z
N MET A 1 -18.64 -25.31 10.78
CA MET A 1 -18.57 -25.02 9.32
C MET A 1 -17.77 -23.75 9.15
N ALA A 2 -16.72 -23.75 8.33
CA ALA A 2 -15.88 -22.57 8.12
C ALA A 2 -16.73 -21.39 7.61
N LYS A 3 -16.71 -20.26 8.32
CA LYS A 3 -17.43 -19.04 7.94
C LYS A 3 -16.81 -18.53 6.63
N ARG A 4 -17.63 -18.32 5.60
CA ARG A 4 -17.18 -17.87 4.27
C ARG A 4 -16.29 -16.64 4.40
N SER A 5 -15.14 -16.68 3.72
CA SER A 5 -14.19 -15.56 3.67
C SER A 5 -14.88 -14.33 3.05
N PRO A 6 -14.83 -13.15 3.68
CA PRO A 6 -15.38 -11.89 3.15
C PRO A 6 -14.83 -11.45 1.78
N LEU A 7 -13.82 -12.15 1.25
CA LEU A 7 -13.23 -11.99 -0.09
C LEU A 7 -13.91 -12.81 -1.19
N GLU A 8 -14.86 -13.70 -0.85
CA GLU A 8 -15.72 -14.36 -1.86
C GLU A 8 -16.81 -13.42 -2.39
N ASP A 9 -17.08 -12.29 -1.70
CA ASP A 9 -18.00 -11.26 -2.17
C ASP A 9 -17.26 -10.24 -3.07
N PRO A 10 -17.57 -10.19 -4.38
CA PRO A 10 -16.90 -9.29 -5.31
C PRO A 10 -17.14 -7.81 -4.99
N GLU A 11 -18.25 -7.48 -4.29
CA GLU A 11 -18.61 -6.10 -3.94
C GLU A 11 -17.74 -5.51 -2.82
N THR A 12 -17.43 -6.29 -1.78
CA THR A 12 -16.55 -5.87 -0.67
C THR A 12 -15.11 -5.72 -1.12
N ALA A 13 -14.61 -6.64 -1.95
CA ALA A 13 -13.27 -6.56 -2.54
C ALA A 13 -13.12 -5.33 -3.45
N ALA A 14 -14.12 -5.05 -4.29
CA ALA A 14 -14.11 -3.88 -5.18
C ALA A 14 -14.05 -2.55 -4.41
N HIS A 15 -14.79 -2.45 -3.30
CA HIS A 15 -14.81 -1.24 -2.46
C HIS A 15 -13.45 -1.00 -1.79
N ALA A 16 -12.83 -2.06 -1.25
CA ALA A 16 -11.50 -1.96 -0.63
C ALA A 16 -10.41 -1.57 -1.64
N TRP A 17 -10.47 -2.13 -2.86
CA TRP A 17 -9.54 -1.82 -3.95
C TRP A 17 -9.69 -0.38 -4.49
N ALA A 18 -10.92 0.15 -4.49
CA ALA A 18 -11.17 1.55 -4.85
C ALA A 18 -10.50 2.52 -3.87
N ARG A 19 -10.54 2.21 -2.56
CA ARG A 19 -9.88 3.02 -1.53
C ARG A 19 -8.36 2.97 -1.65
N PHE A 20 -7.79 1.78 -1.85
CA PHE A 20 -6.36 1.60 -2.09
C PHE A 20 -5.88 2.43 -3.29
N ARG A 21 -6.59 2.38 -4.42
CA ARG A 21 -6.25 3.19 -5.61
C ARG A 21 -6.30 4.69 -5.35
N ARG A 22 -7.27 5.17 -4.56
CA ARG A 22 -7.36 6.59 -4.20
C ARG A 22 -6.14 7.04 -3.38
N MET A 23 -5.72 6.22 -2.42
CA MET A 23 -4.50 6.46 -1.64
C MET A 23 -3.25 6.43 -2.52
N MET A 24 -3.10 5.42 -3.38
CA MET A 24 -1.96 5.29 -4.28
C MET A 24 -1.85 6.47 -5.26
N ARG A 25 -2.98 7.02 -5.73
CA ARG A 25 -2.98 8.25 -6.56
C ARG A 25 -2.44 9.45 -5.80
N PHE A 26 -2.81 9.61 -4.53
CA PHE A 26 -2.28 10.68 -3.70
C PHE A 26 -0.78 10.50 -3.45
N MET A 27 -0.35 9.28 -3.09
CA MET A 27 1.07 8.96 -2.91
C MET A 27 1.88 9.18 -4.19
N MET A 28 1.33 8.85 -5.36
CA MET A 28 1.98 9.14 -6.64
C MET A 28 2.19 10.65 -6.84
N MET A 29 1.20 11.48 -6.50
CA MET A 29 1.33 12.93 -6.61
C MET A 29 2.44 13.48 -5.69
N VAL A 30 2.49 13.00 -4.45
CA VAL A 30 3.56 13.34 -3.49
C VAL A 30 4.93 12.89 -4.02
N THR A 31 5.05 11.64 -4.48
CA THR A 31 6.29 11.12 -5.05
C THR A 31 6.77 11.95 -6.24
N VAL A 32 5.88 12.31 -7.17
CA VAL A 32 6.21 13.16 -8.31
C VAL A 32 6.71 14.53 -7.84
N MET A 33 6.05 15.14 -6.84
CA MET A 33 6.49 16.41 -6.27
C MET A 33 7.90 16.33 -5.69
N ILE A 34 8.18 15.25 -4.94
CA ILE A 34 9.50 15.04 -4.33
C ILE A 34 10.56 14.75 -5.39
N VAL A 35 10.25 13.97 -6.42
CA VAL A 35 11.16 13.71 -7.55
C VAL A 35 11.51 15.01 -8.27
N ILE A 36 10.53 15.88 -8.55
CA ILE A 36 10.77 17.19 -9.15
C ILE A 36 11.70 18.03 -8.26
N LEU A 37 11.42 18.08 -6.95
CA LEU A 37 12.25 18.82 -6.01
C LEU A 37 13.69 18.29 -5.95
N ALA A 38 13.86 16.97 -5.91
CA ALA A 38 15.15 16.31 -5.94
C ALA A 38 15.91 16.64 -7.24
N MET A 39 15.23 16.57 -8.40
CA MET A 39 15.83 16.93 -9.69
C MET A 39 16.27 18.40 -9.73
N LEU A 40 15.48 19.32 -9.18
CA LEU A 40 15.87 20.74 -9.08
C LEU A 40 17.12 20.92 -8.22
N LEU A 41 17.21 20.23 -7.07
CA LEU A 41 18.39 20.29 -6.21
C LEU A 41 19.63 19.72 -6.91
N VAL A 42 19.51 18.56 -7.56
CA VAL A 42 20.60 17.94 -8.32
C VAL A 42 21.06 18.85 -9.45
N TYR A 43 20.13 19.47 -10.18
CA TYR A 43 20.43 20.42 -11.25
C TYR A 43 21.21 21.65 -10.75
N ARG A 44 20.84 22.20 -9.59
CA ARG A 44 21.55 23.35 -9.02
C ARG A 44 22.98 23.03 -8.55
N GLN A 45 23.24 21.78 -8.14
CA GLN A 45 24.54 21.40 -7.58
C GLN A 45 25.51 20.85 -8.62
N ASN A 46 25.04 20.05 -9.58
CA ASN A 46 25.91 19.27 -10.48
C ASN A 46 25.89 19.73 -11.95
N GLY A 47 25.07 20.73 -12.31
CA GLY A 47 24.88 21.11 -13.71
C GLY A 47 24.25 19.99 -14.55
N THR A 48 24.36 20.07 -15.88
CA THR A 48 23.80 19.08 -16.84
C THR A 48 24.78 17.97 -17.20
N GLU A 49 25.90 17.86 -16.49
CA GLU A 49 27.07 17.05 -16.85
C GLU A 49 26.78 15.54 -16.92
N SER A 50 25.75 15.04 -16.23
CA SER A 50 25.46 13.59 -16.17
C SER A 50 23.97 13.27 -16.20
N VAL A 51 23.43 13.04 -17.39
CA VAL A 51 22.05 12.56 -17.61
C VAL A 51 21.74 11.27 -16.81
N HIS A 52 22.73 10.39 -16.68
CA HIS A 52 22.64 9.16 -15.88
C HIS A 52 22.27 9.44 -14.42
N LEU A 53 22.81 10.51 -13.81
CA LEU A 53 22.51 10.88 -12.43
C LEU A 53 21.04 11.27 -12.26
N PHE A 54 20.50 12.04 -13.21
CA PHE A 54 19.09 12.43 -13.19
C PHE A 54 18.17 11.21 -13.31
N ILE A 55 18.47 10.31 -14.26
CA ILE A 55 17.67 9.10 -14.47
C ILE A 55 17.76 8.18 -13.24
N ALA A 56 18.97 7.95 -12.71
CA ALA A 56 19.18 7.11 -11.54
C ALA A 56 18.49 7.68 -10.29
N THR A 57 18.56 9.00 -10.09
CA THR A 57 17.91 9.67 -8.96
C THR A 57 16.39 9.59 -9.09
N ALA A 58 15.84 9.93 -10.26
CA ALA A 58 14.39 9.90 -10.48
C ALA A 58 13.82 8.48 -10.34
N LEU A 59 14.47 7.49 -10.95
CA LEU A 59 14.06 6.09 -10.83
C LEU A 59 14.23 5.58 -9.40
N GLY A 60 15.38 5.80 -8.77
CA GLY A 60 15.63 5.34 -7.41
C GLY A 60 14.65 5.91 -6.41
N LEU A 61 14.48 7.24 -6.39
CA LEU A 61 13.57 7.92 -5.47
C LEU A 61 12.11 7.60 -5.77
N GLY A 62 11.71 7.65 -7.04
CA GLY A 62 10.35 7.36 -7.46
C GLY A 62 9.94 5.92 -7.18
N PHE A 63 10.79 4.97 -7.53
CA PHE A 63 10.54 3.54 -7.32
C PHE A 63 10.45 3.20 -5.83
N THR A 64 11.41 3.64 -5.02
CA THR A 64 11.43 3.33 -3.58
C THR A 64 10.21 3.91 -2.85
N MET A 65 9.83 5.15 -3.15
CA MET A 65 8.65 5.77 -2.53
C MET A 65 7.35 5.09 -2.93
N LEU A 66 7.17 4.76 -4.22
CA LEU A 66 5.98 4.04 -4.69
C LEU A 66 5.93 2.64 -4.12
N LEU A 67 7.07 1.94 -4.03
CA LEU A 67 7.16 0.61 -3.46
C LEU A 67 6.80 0.63 -1.97
N LEU A 68 7.40 1.52 -1.18
CA LEU A 68 7.08 1.70 0.24
C LEU A 68 5.59 1.99 0.44
N SER A 69 5.03 2.90 -0.36
CA SER A 69 3.61 3.27 -0.30
C SER A 69 2.69 2.10 -0.66
N ALA A 70 3.04 1.34 -1.71
CA ALA A 70 2.28 0.18 -2.14
C ALA A 70 2.27 -0.91 -1.07
N LEU A 71 3.44 -1.21 -0.49
CA LEU A 71 3.56 -2.19 0.59
C LEU A 71 2.73 -1.78 1.81
N MET A 72 2.84 -0.52 2.25
CA MET A 72 2.03 -0.02 3.37
C MET A 72 0.53 -0.09 3.05
N GLY A 73 0.12 0.27 1.84
CA GLY A 73 -1.27 0.18 1.40
C GLY A 73 -1.79 -1.27 1.31
N LEU A 74 -0.94 -2.22 0.92
CA LEU A 74 -1.27 -3.65 0.92
C LEU A 74 -1.44 -4.19 2.34
N VAL A 75 -0.61 -3.76 3.30
CA VAL A 75 -0.77 -4.11 4.73
C VAL A 75 -2.11 -3.60 5.28
N PHE A 76 -2.51 -2.37 4.94
CA PHE A 76 -3.83 -1.83 5.31
C PHE A 76 -5.00 -2.56 4.63
N LEU A 77 -4.81 -3.03 3.40
CA LEU A 77 -5.80 -3.85 2.73
C LEU A 77 -5.91 -5.23 3.40
N SER A 78 -4.79 -5.82 3.80
CA SER A 78 -4.76 -7.13 4.47
C SER A 78 -5.50 -7.13 5.81
N SER A 79 -5.31 -6.08 6.62
CA SER A 79 -6.01 -5.93 7.91
C SER A 79 -7.48 -5.54 7.74
N GLY A 80 -7.80 -4.69 6.76
CA GLY A 80 -9.15 -4.13 6.57
C GLY A 80 -10.16 -5.02 5.85
N THR A 81 -9.76 -6.15 5.25
CA THR A 81 -10.67 -7.06 4.51
C THR A 81 -11.31 -8.14 5.41
N GLY A 82 -11.11 -8.08 6.73
CA GLY A 82 -11.73 -9.02 7.68
C GLY A 82 -11.07 -10.40 7.69
N HIS A 83 -9.82 -10.52 7.24
CA HIS A 83 -9.07 -11.78 7.30
C HIS A 83 -8.73 -12.17 8.75
N ASP A 84 -8.34 -11.20 9.57
CA ASP A 84 -8.00 -11.43 10.99
C ASP A 84 -9.25 -11.61 11.86
N GLU A 85 -10.39 -11.03 11.46
CA GLU A 85 -11.69 -11.19 12.13
C GLU A 85 -12.37 -12.54 11.84
N ALA A 86 -11.91 -13.28 10.83
CA ALA A 86 -12.45 -14.58 10.44
C ALA A 86 -11.85 -15.75 11.23
N VAL A 87 -10.93 -15.48 12.17
CA VAL A 87 -10.40 -16.50 13.08
C VAL A 87 -11.50 -16.86 14.07
N ILE A 88 -12.13 -18.01 13.85
CA ILE A 88 -13.02 -18.64 14.82
C ILE A 88 -12.18 -18.97 16.06
N ASP A 89 -12.46 -18.36 17.21
CA ASP A 89 -11.84 -18.71 18.48
C ASP A 89 -12.36 -20.10 18.91
N PRO A 90 -11.50 -21.15 18.91
CA PRO A 90 -11.93 -22.50 19.28
C PRO A 90 -12.27 -22.63 20.78
N LEU A 91 -11.95 -21.63 21.60
CA LEU A 91 -12.19 -21.66 23.05
C LEU A 91 -13.60 -21.19 23.43
N GLU A 92 -14.26 -20.39 22.60
CA GLU A 92 -15.63 -19.88 22.86
C GLU A 92 -16.68 -21.02 22.88
N ASP A 93 -16.47 -22.09 22.09
CA ASP A 93 -17.34 -23.29 22.05
C ASP A 93 -17.14 -24.24 23.26
N SER A 94 -16.10 -24.00 24.09
CA SER A 94 -15.80 -24.85 25.24
C SER A 94 -16.48 -24.41 26.54
N ASP A 95 -16.91 -23.14 26.63
CA ASP A 95 -17.58 -22.58 27.81
C ASP A 95 -19.11 -22.77 27.78
N GLU A 96 -19.75 -22.86 26.61
CA GLU A 96 -21.19 -23.16 26.50
C GLU A 96 -21.52 -24.62 26.86
N ARG A 97 -20.60 -25.56 26.66
CA ARG A 97 -20.81 -26.98 27.00
C ARG A 97 -20.75 -27.28 28.50
N LYS A 98 -20.36 -26.30 29.33
CA LYS A 98 -20.19 -26.46 30.79
C LYS A 98 -21.29 -25.81 31.63
N ARG A 99 -22.33 -25.23 31.01
CA ARG A 99 -23.49 -24.67 31.72
C ARG A 99 -24.71 -25.58 31.66
#